data_AF-A0A752A2Y6-F1
#
_entry.id   AF-A0A752A2Y6-F1
#
_cell.length_a   1.000
_cell.length_b   1.000
_cell.length_c   1.000
_cell.angle_alpha   90.00
_cell.angle_beta   90.00
_cell.angle_gamma   90.00
#
_symmetry.space_group_name_H-M   'P 1'
#
loop_
_entity.id
_entity.type
_entity.pdbx_description
1 polymer ?
#
loop_
_entity_poly.entity_id
_entity_poly.type
_entity_poly.pdbx_seq_one_letter_code
_entity_poly.pdbx_strand_id
1 'polypeptide(L)' 'MVFKVNLTIRRMGRNCGSCKQEFETVVTACSAEMAVRFAKEYSGADPETHQFSINYVMAI' A
#
# COMPACT_ATOMS: atom_id res chain seq x y z
N MET A 1 2.39 -15.93 -8.14
CA MET A 1 2.37 -16.15 -6.68
C MET A 1 1.32 -15.23 -6.09
N VAL A 2 0.70 -15.61 -4.98
CA VAL A 2 -0.26 -14.74 -4.31
C VAL A 2 0.48 -14.04 -3.17
N PHE A 3 0.26 -12.74 -3.00
CA PHE A 3 0.88 -11.95 -1.96
C PHE A 3 -0.17 -11.23 -1.14
N LYS A 4 -0.06 -11.32 0.18
CA LYS A 4 -0.76 -10.46 1.12
C LYS A 4 0.08 -9.22 1.36
N VAL A 5 -0.46 -8.04 1.06
CA VAL A 5 0.22 -6.74 1.17
C VAL A 5 -0.56 -5.83 2.11
N ASN A 6 0.13 -5.24 3.07
CA ASN A 6 -0.43 -4.24 3.98
C ASN A 6 0.35 -2.93 3.86
N LEU A 7 -0.38 -1.85 3.58
CA LEU A 7 0.13 -0.51 3.35
C LEU A 7 -0.54 0.46 4.32
N THR A 8 0.24 1.40 4.83
CA THR A 8 -0.28 2.60 5.47
C THR A 8 -0.13 3.78 4.51
N ILE A 9 -1.24 4.45 4.24
CA ILE A 9 -1.32 5.61 3.35
C ILE A 9 -1.51 6.85 4.22
N ARG A 10 -0.69 7.87 3.99
CA ARG A 10 -0.78 9.14 4.71
C ARG A 10 -0.70 10.29 3.73
N ARG A 11 -1.53 11.32 3.90
CA ARG A 11 -1.45 12.52 3.06
C ARG A 11 -0.23 13.36 3.43
N MET A 12 0.61 13.71 2.46
CA MET A 12 1.81 14.52 2.69
C MET A 12 1.43 15.94 3.12
N GLY A 13 2.22 16.53 4.02
CA GLY A 13 1.98 17.88 4.57
C GLY A 13 0.86 17.98 5.61
N ARG A 14 0.18 16.88 5.94
CA ARG A 14 -0.83 16.85 7.02
C ARG A 14 -0.60 15.65 7.95
N ASN A 15 -0.23 15.93 9.19
CA ASN A 15 0.04 14.89 10.20
C ASN A 15 -1.16 14.66 11.14
N CYS A 16 -2.39 14.76 10.61
CA CYS A 16 -3.61 14.47 11.36
C CYS A 16 -3.81 12.96 11.51
N GLY A 17 -4.16 12.49 12.71
CA GLY A 17 -4.42 11.06 12.97
C GLY A 17 -5.56 10.48 12.12
N SER A 18 -6.53 11.31 11.74
CA SER A 18 -7.63 10.99 10.81
C SER A 18 -7.23 10.92 9.33
N CYS A 19 -5.99 11.30 9.01
CA CYS A 19 -5.45 11.33 7.65
C CYS A 19 -4.56 10.11 7.34
N LYS A 20 -4.52 9.13 8.27
CA LYS A 20 -3.90 7.81 8.10
C LYS A 20 -4.98 6.84 7.62
N GLN A 21 -4.71 6.12 6.55
CA GLN A 21 -5.53 5.02 6.07
C GLN A 21 -4.69 3.74 6.06
N GLU A 22 -5.23 2.66 6.61
CA GLU A 22 -4.63 1.33 6.53
C GLU A 22 -5.32 0.57 5.41
N PHE A 23 -4.54 0.02 4.49
CA PHE A 23 -5.00 -0.67 3.31
C PHE A 23 -4.35 -2.05 3.26
N GLU A 24 -5.19 -3.08 3.27
CA GLU A 24 -4.77 -4.48 3.16
C GLU A 24 -5.41 -5.09 1.92
N THR A 25 -4.59 -5.75 1.10
CA THR A 25 -5.06 -6.43 -0.11
C THR A 25 -4.27 -7.71 -0.36
N VAL A 26 -4.90 -8.59 -1.13
CA VAL A 26 -4.28 -9.82 -1.65
C VAL A 26 -4.17 -9.68 -3.16
N VAL A 27 -2.96 -9.77 -3.69
CA VAL A 27 -2.68 -9.57 -5.11
C VAL A 27 -1.88 -10.73 -5.69
N THR A 28 -2.20 -11.11 -6.92
CA THR A 28 -1.41 -12.08 -7.67
C THR A 28 -0.30 -11.34 -8.41
N ALA A 29 0.96 -11.65 -8.09
CA ALA A 29 2.12 -11.00 -8.69
C ALA A 29 3.26 -12.01 -8.95
N CYS A 30 4.23 -11.58 -9.76
CA CYS A 30 5.44 -12.35 -10.05
C CYS A 30 6.54 -12.12 -8.99
N SER A 31 6.51 -10.98 -8.29
CA SER A 31 7.47 -10.61 -7.24
C SER A 31 6.82 -9.74 -6.16
N ALA A 32 7.49 -9.61 -5.01
CA ALA A 32 7.05 -8.74 -3.92
C ALA A 32 6.98 -7.26 -4.34
N GLU A 33 7.91 -6.78 -5.17
CA GLU A 33 7.90 -5.41 -5.69
C GLU A 33 6.68 -5.15 -6.58
N MET A 34 6.37 -6.10 -7.48
CA MET A 34 5.16 -6.05 -8.30
C MET A 34 3.90 -6.08 -7.43
N ALA A 35 3.88 -6.90 -6.38
CA ALA A 35 2.75 -6.97 -5.44
C ALA A 35 2.51 -5.62 -4.74
N VAL A 36 3.57 -4.96 -4.27
CA VAL A 36 3.47 -3.62 -3.69
C VAL A 36 2.97 -2.59 -4.70
N ARG A 37 3.44 -2.66 -5.96
CA ARG A 37 3.01 -1.72 -7.00
C ARG A 37 1.51 -1.87 -7.29
N PHE A 38 1.03 -3.10 -7.44
CA PHE A 38 -0.40 -3.37 -7.59
C PHE A 38 -1.20 -2.94 -6.37
N ALA A 39 -0.71 -3.21 -5.15
CA ALA A 39 -1.39 -2.78 -3.94
C ALA A 39 -1.51 -1.25 -3.84
N LYS A 40 -0.51 -0.49 -4.31
CA LYS A 40 -0.59 0.97 -4.41
C LYS A 40 -1.63 1.40 -5.43
N GLU A 41 -1.65 0.83 -6.64
CA GLU A 41 -2.66 1.12 -7.66
C GLU A 41 -4.09 0.81 -7.15
N TYR A 42 -4.29 -0.36 -6.52
CA TYR A 42 -5.58 -0.76 -5.97
C TYR A 42 -6.06 0.13 -4.83
N SER A 43 -5.15 0.75 -4.08
CA SER A 43 -5.54 1.66 -3.02
C SER A 43 -6.21 2.95 -3.51
N GLY A 44 -6.03 3.29 -4.80
CA GLY A 44 -6.55 4.52 -5.40
C GLY A 44 -5.93 5.80 -4.86
N ALA A 45 -4.92 5.70 -4.00
CA ALA A 45 -4.22 6.85 -3.45
C ALA A 45 -3.17 7.39 -4.43
N ASP A 46 -3.07 8.71 -4.48
CA ASP A 46 -2.19 9.41 -5.39
C ASP A 46 -0.76 9.49 -4.82
N PRO A 47 0.29 8.99 -5.52
CA PRO A 47 1.65 8.92 -5.01
C PRO A 47 2.39 10.26 -4.97
N GLU A 48 1.90 11.30 -5.63
CA GLU A 48 2.48 12.64 -5.55
C GLU A 48 2.02 13.37 -4.27
N THR A 49 0.85 12.99 -3.75
CA THR A 49 0.23 13.64 -2.59
C THR A 49 0.17 12.75 -1.35
N HIS A 50 0.37 11.44 -1.48
CA HIS A 50 0.32 10.47 -0.38
C HIS A 50 1.64 9.70 -0.24
N GLN A 51 2.08 9.58 1.01
CA GLN A 51 3.16 8.71 1.41
C GLN A 51 2.61 7.30 1.69
N PHE A 52 3.23 6.31 1.04
CA PHE A 52 2.96 4.90 1.27
C PHE A 52 4.05 4.29 2.17
N SER A 53 3.66 3.77 3.34
CA SER A 53 4.51 2.95 4.19
C SER A 53 4.12 1.50 4.02
N ILE A 54 5.07 0.64 3.64
CA ILE A 54 4.83 -0.79 3.47
C ILE A 54 5.03 -1.44 4.84
N ASN A 55 3.95 -1.95 5.42
CA ASN A 55 4.02 -2.60 6.73
C ASN A 55 4.54 -4.03 6.58
N TYR A 56 3.94 -4.82 5.68
CA TYR A 56 4.42 -6.15 5.34
C TYR A 56 3.99 -6.59 3.94
N VAL A 57 4.78 -7.49 3.35
CA VAL A 57 4.48 -8.21 2.11
C VAL A 57 4.83 -9.67 2.34
N MET A 58 3.84 -10.55 2.23
CA MET A 58 4.02 -11.98 2.49
C MET A 58 3.48 -12.79 1.33
N ALA A 59 4.28 -13.73 0.83
CA ALA A 59 3.82 -14.72 -0.15
C ALA A 59 2.95 -15.77 0.55
N ILE A 60 1.85 -16.15 -0.10
CA ILE A 60 0.88 -17.15 0.35
C ILE A 60 0.54 -18.11 -0.77
#